data_AF-A0A3D5F3M2-F1
#
_entry.id   AF-A0A3D5F3M2-F1
#
_cell.length_a   1.000
_cell.length_b   1.000
_cell.length_c   1.000
_cell.angle_alpha   90.00
_cell.angle_beta   90.00
_cell.angle_gamma   90.00
#
_symmetry.space_group_name_H-M   'P 1'
#
loop_
_entity.id
_entity.type
_entity.pdbx_description
1 polymer ?
#
loop_
_entity_poly.entity_id
_entity_poly.type
_entity_poly.pdbx_seq_one_letter_code
_entity_poly.pdbx_strand_id
1 'polypeptide(L)'
;DYARFLLQSKVEIVAVLRSLVQRRSLVSAYFDEGRSFILTSVLQVDAAADQLLIDSGRDEAINRQVLLAERLFLVSTLDKVKVQFSLGRLSETRSSGLPAFAAALPDKLLRLQRREYFRLTTPVTKPV
;
A
#
# COMPACT_ATOMS: atom_id res chain seq x y z
N ASP A 1 -3.27 -10.10 19.35
CA ASP A 1 -2.82 -11.29 18.61
C ASP A 1 -2.83 -11.01 17.09
N TYR A 2 -1.90 -10.15 16.64
CA TYR A 2 -1.88 -9.61 15.26
C TYR A 2 -0.97 -10.42 14.32
N ALA A 3 -0.16 -11.33 14.87
CA ALA A 3 0.84 -12.10 14.13
C ALA A 3 0.19 -13.00 13.06
N ARG A 4 -1.02 -13.51 13.29
CA ARG A 4 -1.74 -14.37 12.34
C ARG A 4 -2.17 -13.67 11.05
N PHE A 5 -2.21 -12.34 11.04
CA PHE A 5 -2.63 -11.53 9.88
C PHE A 5 -1.47 -10.91 9.13
N LEU A 6 -0.26 -11.04 9.68
CA LEU A 6 0.96 -10.49 9.13
C LEU A 6 1.58 -11.52 8.19
N LEU A 7 1.47 -11.27 6.90
CA LEU A 7 2.21 -12.00 5.87
C LEU A 7 3.65 -11.49 5.86
N GLN A 8 4.59 -12.41 6.07
CA GLN A 8 6.04 -12.17 5.99
C GLN A 8 6.69 -13.00 4.87
N SER A 9 5.99 -13.98 4.32
CA SER A 9 6.46 -14.76 3.18
C SER A 9 6.43 -13.91 1.92
N LYS A 10 7.58 -13.74 1.25
CA LYS A 10 7.69 -13.03 -0.03
C LYS A 10 6.72 -13.58 -1.07
N VAL A 11 6.50 -14.89 -1.10
CA VAL A 11 5.57 -15.54 -2.04
C VAL A 11 4.13 -15.10 -1.79
N GLU A 12 3.69 -15.06 -0.53
CA GLU A 12 2.34 -14.64 -0.17
C GLU A 12 2.13 -13.14 -0.39
N ILE A 13 3.13 -12.32 -0.06
CA ILE A 13 3.12 -10.88 -0.30
C ILE A 13 2.95 -10.60 -1.79
N VAL A 14 3.78 -11.22 -2.64
CA VAL A 14 3.71 -11.08 -4.10
C VAL A 14 2.35 -11.52 -4.64
N ALA A 15 1.78 -12.61 -4.12
CA ALA A 15 0.46 -13.09 -4.55
C ALA A 15 -0.65 -12.06 -4.25
N VAL A 16 -0.62 -11.42 -3.08
CA VAL A 16 -1.57 -10.35 -2.74
C VAL A 16 -1.37 -9.12 -3.62
N LEU A 17 -0.12 -8.66 -3.80
CA LEU A 17 0.18 -7.49 -4.62
C LEU A 17 -0.23 -7.71 -6.09
N ARG A 18 0.00 -8.91 -6.64
CA ARG A 18 -0.49 -9.29 -7.98
C ARG A 18 -2.01 -9.27 -8.06
N SER A 19 -2.71 -9.65 -6.99
CA SER A 19 -4.17 -9.57 -6.94
C SER A 19 -4.67 -8.11 -7.00
N LEU A 20 -3.93 -7.16 -6.40
CA LEU A 20 -4.23 -5.73 -6.52
C LEU A 20 -4.07 -5.23 -7.96
N VAL A 21 -3.01 -5.66 -8.66
CA VAL A 21 -2.78 -5.35 -10.09
C VAL A 21 -3.93 -5.88 -10.94
N GLN A 22 -4.25 -7.17 -10.82
CA GLN A 22 -5.28 -7.83 -11.64
C GLN A 22 -6.64 -7.17 -11.52
N ARG A 23 -6.98 -6.68 -10.32
CA ARG A 23 -8.27 -6.03 -10.04
C ARG A 23 -8.24 -4.52 -10.22
N ARG A 24 -7.09 -3.95 -10.59
CA ARG A 24 -6.87 -2.50 -10.68
C ARG A 24 -7.37 -1.79 -9.41
N SER A 25 -7.07 -2.37 -8.26
CA SER A 25 -7.58 -1.90 -6.98
C SER A 25 -7.00 -0.52 -6.66
N LEU A 26 -7.85 0.41 -6.24
CA LEU A 26 -7.41 1.68 -5.69
C LEU A 26 -6.67 1.45 -4.38
N VAL A 27 -5.60 2.21 -4.21
CA VAL A 27 -4.73 2.19 -3.04
C VAL A 27 -4.60 3.62 -2.54
N SER A 28 -4.90 3.84 -1.26
CA SER A 28 -4.57 5.09 -0.59
C SER A 28 -3.17 4.98 -0.02
N ALA A 29 -2.26 5.84 -0.47
CA ALA A 29 -0.90 5.92 0.03
C ALA A 29 -0.74 7.16 0.90
N TYR A 30 -0.59 6.95 2.20
CA TYR A 30 -0.41 7.99 3.20
C TYR A 30 1.09 8.25 3.42
N PHE A 31 1.46 9.52 3.55
CA PHE A 31 2.83 9.99 3.79
C PHE A 31 2.78 11.21 4.72
N ASP A 32 3.94 11.82 5.02
CA ASP A 32 4.03 12.95 5.96
C ASP A 32 3.39 12.62 7.32
N GLU A 33 3.82 11.50 7.93
CA GLU A 33 3.26 10.97 9.19
C GLU A 33 1.74 10.71 9.14
N GLY A 34 1.17 10.53 7.93
CA GLY A 34 -0.25 10.30 7.72
C GLY A 34 -1.10 11.57 7.60
N ARG A 35 -0.49 12.75 7.62
CA ARG A 35 -1.18 14.04 7.39
C ARG A 35 -1.61 14.23 5.94
N SER A 36 -0.91 13.59 5.00
CA SER A 36 -1.14 13.71 3.56
C SER A 36 -1.34 12.33 2.92
N PHE A 37 -2.10 12.28 1.82
CA PHE A 37 -2.29 11.04 1.07
C PHE A 37 -2.48 11.29 -0.44
N ILE A 38 -2.22 10.25 -1.22
CA ILE A 38 -2.50 10.19 -2.65
C ILE A 38 -3.31 8.91 -2.96
N LEU A 39 -4.24 9.00 -3.91
CA LEU A 39 -4.88 7.83 -4.51
C LEU A 39 -4.06 7.34 -5.70
N THR A 40 -3.70 6.06 -5.67
CA THR A 40 -2.88 5.39 -6.69
C THR A 40 -3.42 3.97 -6.95
N SER A 41 -2.75 3.21 -7.79
CA SER A 41 -2.98 1.77 -8.01
C SER A 41 -1.64 1.05 -8.16
N VAL A 42 -1.60 -0.24 -7.84
CA VAL A 42 -0.42 -1.06 -8.13
C VAL A 42 -0.46 -1.42 -9.62
N LEU A 43 0.58 -1.04 -10.35
CA LEU A 43 0.69 -1.25 -11.80
C LEU A 43 1.38 -2.57 -12.13
N GLN A 44 2.49 -2.88 -11.44
CA GLN A 44 3.28 -4.07 -11.72
C GLN A 44 4.01 -4.56 -10.46
N VAL A 45 4.23 -5.87 -10.40
CA VAL A 45 5.00 -6.56 -9.35
C VAL A 45 6.04 -7.45 -10.02
N ASP A 46 7.33 -7.09 -9.90
CA ASP A 46 8.46 -7.92 -10.33
C ASP A 46 9.12 -8.56 -9.10
N ALA A 47 8.83 -9.84 -8.89
CA ALA A 47 9.38 -10.57 -7.75
C ALA A 47 10.87 -10.90 -7.90
N ALA A 48 11.35 -11.02 -9.14
CA ALA A 48 12.74 -11.36 -9.43
C ALA A 48 13.65 -10.15 -9.24
N ALA A 49 13.20 -8.97 -9.67
CA ALA A 49 13.88 -7.70 -9.48
C ALA A 49 13.58 -7.03 -8.12
N ASP A 50 12.75 -7.66 -7.28
CA ASP A 50 12.28 -7.11 -5.99
C ASP A 50 11.61 -5.73 -6.11
N GLN A 51 10.84 -5.52 -7.18
CA GLN A 51 10.32 -4.21 -7.55
C GLN A 51 8.79 -4.17 -7.57
N LEU A 52 8.24 -3.09 -7.02
CA LEU A 52 6.83 -2.70 -7.09
C LEU A 52 6.70 -1.40 -7.88
N LEU A 53 5.78 -1.34 -8.83
CA LEU A 53 5.39 -0.10 -9.50
C LEU A 53 3.99 0.32 -9.08
N ILE A 54 3.85 1.58 -8.71
CA ILE A 54 2.55 2.22 -8.42
C ILE A 54 2.34 3.43 -9.33
N ASP A 55 1.09 3.75 -9.60
CA ASP A 55 0.72 4.88 -10.43
C ASP A 55 1.07 6.23 -9.78
N SER A 56 1.35 7.22 -10.60
CA SER A 56 1.48 8.60 -10.13
C SER A 56 0.10 9.25 -10.00
N GLY A 57 -0.05 10.20 -9.08
CA GLY A 57 -1.30 10.96 -9.00
C GLY A 57 -1.36 12.08 -10.05
N ARG A 58 -2.51 12.72 -10.16
CA ARG A 58 -2.71 13.85 -11.08
C ARG A 58 -2.08 15.16 -10.63
N ASP A 59 -1.76 15.27 -9.34
CA ASP A 59 -1.19 16.48 -8.75
C ASP A 59 0.34 16.35 -8.67
N GLU A 60 1.04 17.13 -9.48
CA GLU A 60 2.50 17.13 -9.52
C GLU A 60 3.14 17.60 -8.21
N ALA A 61 2.51 18.52 -7.47
CA ALA A 61 3.03 18.98 -6.19
C ALA A 61 2.97 17.86 -5.15
N ILE A 62 1.87 17.10 -5.12
CA ILE A 62 1.75 15.90 -4.28
C ILE A 62 2.77 14.83 -4.72
N ASN A 63 2.92 14.59 -6.03
CA ASN A 63 3.90 13.63 -6.56
C ASN A 63 5.34 13.97 -6.12
N ARG A 64 5.72 15.25 -6.14
CA ARG A 64 7.02 15.70 -5.63
C ARG A 64 7.19 15.42 -4.14
N GLN A 65 6.17 15.65 -3.33
CA GLN A 65 6.23 15.33 -1.89
C GLN A 65 6.33 13.83 -1.64
N VAL A 66 5.62 13.02 -2.43
CA VAL A 66 5.67 11.56 -2.39
C VAL A 66 7.09 11.03 -2.63
N LEU A 67 7.83 11.62 -3.58
CA LEU A 67 9.23 11.25 -3.87
C LEU A 67 10.21 11.66 -2.76
N LEU A 68 9.89 12.70 -2.01
CA LEU A 68 10.68 13.13 -0.85
C LEU A 68 10.40 12.30 0.40
N ALA A 69 9.23 11.64 0.47
CA ALA A 69 8.85 10.82 1.60
C ALA A 69 9.77 9.61 1.76
N GLU A 70 10.27 9.40 2.98
CA GLU A 70 11.09 8.23 3.29
C GLU A 70 10.28 6.95 3.42
N ARG A 71 8.98 7.10 3.70
CA ARG A 71 8.07 5.98 3.93
C ARG A 71 6.64 6.35 3.54
N LEU A 72 5.97 5.40 2.93
CA LEU A 72 4.55 5.46 2.62
C LEU A 72 3.80 4.31 3.28
N PHE A 73 2.60 4.58 3.78
CA PHE A 73 1.68 3.58 4.30
C PHE A 73 0.53 3.40 3.32
N LEU A 74 0.42 2.20 2.74
CA LEU A 74 -0.55 1.91 1.71
C LEU A 74 -1.69 1.09 2.28
N VAL A 75 -2.91 1.46 1.91
CA VAL A 75 -4.15 0.81 2.33
C VAL A 75 -5.01 0.55 1.12
N SER A 76 -5.48 -0.69 0.99
CA SER A 76 -6.44 -1.08 -0.05
C SER A 76 -7.42 -2.12 0.48
N THR A 77 -8.44 -2.42 -0.31
CA THR A 77 -9.41 -3.47 -0.01
C THR A 77 -9.47 -4.46 -1.16
N LEU A 78 -9.23 -5.73 -0.85
CA LEU A 78 -9.27 -6.85 -1.79
C LEU A 78 -10.37 -7.81 -1.34
N ASP A 79 -11.43 -8.01 -2.15
CA ASP A 79 -12.57 -8.88 -1.80
C ASP A 79 -13.16 -8.61 -0.40
N LYS A 80 -13.31 -7.33 -0.05
CA LYS A 80 -13.78 -6.86 1.27
C LYS A 80 -12.83 -7.19 2.43
N VAL A 81 -11.60 -7.58 2.14
CA VAL A 81 -10.52 -7.78 3.11
C VAL A 81 -9.56 -6.59 3.03
N LYS A 82 -9.30 -5.93 4.15
CA LYS A 82 -8.37 -4.79 4.17
C LYS A 82 -6.94 -5.29 4.09
N VAL A 83 -6.17 -4.68 3.21
CA VAL A 83 -4.75 -4.94 2.99
C VAL A 83 -3.98 -3.68 3.35
N GLN A 84 -2.91 -3.84 4.13
CA GLN A 84 -2.00 -2.74 4.48
C GLN A 84 -0.55 -3.17 4.33
N PHE A 85 0.29 -2.29 3.82
CA PHE A 85 1.73 -2.48 3.75
C PHE A 85 2.43 -1.13 3.72
N SER A 86 3.74 -1.10 3.91
CA SER A 86 4.52 0.12 3.78
C SER A 86 5.60 -0.02 2.74
N LEU A 87 5.84 1.03 1.99
CA LEU A 87 6.99 1.15 1.08
C LEU A 87 7.99 2.13 1.66
N GLY A 88 9.26 1.95 1.34
CA GLY A 88 10.30 2.93 1.60
C GLY A 88 10.26 4.10 0.60
N ARG A 89 11.42 4.72 0.41
CA ARG A 89 11.60 5.80 -0.58
C ARG A 89 11.22 5.31 -1.97
N LEU A 90 10.47 6.15 -2.68
CA LEU A 90 10.11 5.90 -4.07
C LEU A 90 11.10 6.58 -5.03
N SER A 91 11.21 6.03 -6.24
CA SER A 91 11.89 6.68 -7.37
C SER A 91 10.92 6.90 -8.53
N GLU A 92 11.12 7.96 -9.30
CA GLU A 92 10.38 8.15 -10.56
C GLU A 92 10.73 7.05 -11.56
N THR A 93 9.72 6.60 -12.29
CA THR A 93 9.87 5.67 -13.41
C THR A 93 8.75 5.89 -14.43
N ARG A 94 8.70 5.06 -15.46
CA ARG A 94 7.59 5.01 -16.41
C ARG A 94 7.06 3.61 -16.55
N SER A 95 5.74 3.49 -16.65
CA SER A 95 5.04 2.25 -16.99
C SER A 95 4.21 2.50 -18.24
N SER A 96 4.45 1.74 -19.31
CA SER A 96 3.75 1.92 -20.60
C SER A 96 3.77 3.36 -21.12
N GLY A 97 4.88 4.07 -20.91
CA GLY A 97 5.05 5.47 -21.33
C GLY A 97 4.48 6.52 -20.37
N LEU A 98 3.69 6.12 -19.37
CA LEU A 98 3.08 7.01 -18.38
C LEU A 98 3.95 7.13 -17.12
N PRO A 99 3.94 8.29 -16.42
CA PRO A 99 4.68 8.46 -15.16
C PRO A 99 4.19 7.51 -14.07
N ALA A 100 5.14 6.90 -13.36
CA ALA A 100 4.88 5.97 -12.28
C ALA A 100 5.97 6.11 -11.20
N PHE A 101 5.76 5.44 -10.07
CA PHE A 101 6.76 5.33 -9.01
C PHE A 101 7.20 3.88 -8.83
N ALA A 102 8.49 3.67 -8.60
CA ALA A 102 9.06 2.37 -8.24
C ALA A 102 9.50 2.36 -6.77
N ALA A 103 9.37 1.18 -6.15
CA ALA A 103 9.88 0.87 -4.82
C ALA A 103 10.37 -0.57 -4.75
N ALA A 104 11.13 -0.89 -3.70
CA ALA A 104 11.32 -2.28 -3.31
C ALA A 104 9.99 -2.92 -2.86
N LEU A 105 9.89 -4.25 -2.93
CA LEU A 105 8.73 -4.95 -2.37
C LEU A 105 8.66 -4.74 -0.85
N PRO A 106 7.44 -4.68 -0.26
CA PRO A 106 7.31 -4.61 1.19
C PRO A 106 7.73 -5.93 1.84
N ASP A 107 8.46 -5.87 2.95
CA ASP A 107 8.85 -7.07 3.72
C ASP A 107 7.67 -7.72 4.46
N LYS A 108 6.61 -6.94 4.68
CA LYS A 108 5.46 -7.33 5.50
C LYS A 108 4.17 -6.75 4.93
N LEU A 109 3.10 -7.54 4.98
CA LEU A 109 1.77 -7.14 4.55
C LEU A 109 0.73 -7.63 5.55
N LEU A 110 -0.13 -6.73 6.02
CA LEU A 110 -1.22 -7.04 6.95
C LEU A 110 -2.52 -7.27 6.18
N ARG A 111 -3.19 -8.41 6.42
CA ARG A 111 -4.46 -8.76 5.80
C ARG A 111 -5.54 -9.01 6.86
N LEU A 112 -6.50 -8.10 7.00
CA LEU A 112 -7.54 -8.12 8.03
C LEU A 112 -8.88 -8.61 7.47
N GLN A 113 -9.34 -9.81 7.85
CA GLN A 113 -10.60 -10.38 7.34
C GLN A 113 -11.84 -9.85 8.09
N ARG A 114 -13.00 -9.79 7.41
CA ARG A 114 -14.24 -9.18 7.93
C ARG A 114 -14.75 -9.73 9.27
N ARG A 115 -14.49 -11.01 9.61
CA ARG A 115 -14.94 -11.57 10.90
C ARG A 115 -14.07 -11.13 12.08
N GLU A 116 -12.91 -10.53 11.82
CA GLU A 116 -12.00 -9.98 12.83
C GLU A 116 -12.19 -8.47 13.00
N TYR A 117 -12.94 -7.83 12.10
CA TYR A 117 -13.31 -6.41 12.13
C TYR A 117 -14.29 -6.06 13.26
N PHE A 118 -15.22 -6.94 13.60
CA PHE A 118 -16.32 -6.65 14.53
C PHE A 118 -15.89 -6.50 16.00
N ARG A 119 -14.61 -6.74 16.33
CA ARG A 119 -14.04 -6.46 17.65
C ARG A 119 -13.24 -5.15 17.72
N LEU A 120 -13.23 -4.34 16.65
CA LEU A 120 -12.38 -3.15 16.54
C LEU A 120 -13.15 -1.82 16.48
N THR A 121 -14.40 -1.77 16.96
CA THR A 121 -15.12 -0.51 17.13
C THR A 121 -15.51 -0.30 18.59
N THR A 122 -14.55 0.14 19.40
CA THR A 122 -14.88 1.07 20.49
C THR A 122 -13.71 2.02 20.64
N PRO A 123 -13.81 3.27 20.14
CA PRO A 123 -12.95 4.32 20.66
C PRO A 123 -13.26 4.41 22.15
N VAL A 124 -12.23 4.27 22.99
CA VAL A 124 -12.34 4.49 24.43
C VAL A 124 -12.59 5.98 24.61
N THR A 125 -13.85 6.39 24.57
CA THR A 125 -14.25 7.71 25.03
C THR A 125 -13.94 7.75 26.52
N LYS A 126 -12.89 8.50 26.88
CA LYS A 126 -12.68 8.89 28.27
C LYS A 126 -13.93 9.67 28.71
N PRO A 127 -14.68 9.25 29.74
CA PRO A 127 -15.60 10.16 30.40
C PRO A 127 -14.77 11.23 31.12
N VAL A 128 -15.16 12.48 30.95
CA VAL A 128 -14.82 13.56 31.89
C VAL A 128 -15.76 13.49 33.08
#